data_AF-A0A347W248-F1
#
_entry.id   AF-A0A347W248-F1
#
_cell.length_a   1.000
_cell.length_b   1.000
_cell.length_c   1.000
_cell.angle_alpha   90.00
_cell.angle_beta   90.00
_cell.angle_gamma   90.00
#
_symmetry.space_group_name_H-M   'P 1'
#
loop_
_entity.id
_entity.type
_entity.pdbx_description
1 polymer ?
#
loop_
_entity_poly.entity_id
_entity_poly.type
_entity_poly.pdbx_seq_one_letter_code
_entity_poly.pdbx_strand_id
1 'polypeptide(L)'
;MRVFIFIFIALFVGCNSKKDSNVDYKDELAMQKWAFDTRYVKTIDDNSWEQFKIGELNNYEDFKIDFTFISTGKPQNCTLYSKGIFLNSAIHTQKEVKNKKKILFRPNVIPSITITLIQAKTNKNTIEIEISDMQEFTKICGNVHNNANGVYALSE
;
A
#
# COMPACT_ATOMS: atom_id res chain seq x y z
N MET A 1 25.35 59.82 41.77
CA MET A 1 25.81 58.51 42.30
C MET A 1 24.60 57.73 42.80
N ARG A 2 24.15 56.73 42.02
CA ARG A 2 23.44 55.52 42.45
C ARG A 2 23.27 54.66 41.19
N VAL A 3 24.23 53.75 41.04
CA VAL A 3 24.21 52.61 40.13
C VAL A 3 23.26 51.58 40.74
N PHE A 4 22.31 51.06 39.96
CA PHE A 4 21.84 49.69 40.11
C PHE A 4 21.44 49.14 38.73
N ILE A 5 22.33 48.28 38.24
CA ILE A 5 22.18 47.34 37.13
C ILE A 5 21.32 46.16 37.60
N PHE A 6 20.83 45.34 36.64
CA PHE A 6 20.25 43.98 36.73
C PHE A 6 18.74 43.97 36.39
N ILE A 7 18.19 43.17 35.47
CA ILE A 7 18.65 41.95 34.79
C ILE A 7 17.94 41.84 33.42
N PHE A 8 18.71 41.40 32.42
CA PHE A 8 18.26 40.85 31.14
C PHE A 8 17.12 39.84 31.33
N ILE A 9 15.90 40.19 30.91
CA ILE A 9 14.87 39.18 30.64
C ILE A 9 15.26 38.55 29.30
N ALA A 10 16.05 37.48 29.37
CA ALA A 10 16.16 36.52 28.31
C ALA A 10 14.76 35.93 28.10
N LEU A 11 14.05 36.44 27.09
CA LEU A 11 12.93 35.74 26.47
C LEU A 11 13.48 34.40 25.99
N PHE A 12 13.31 33.38 26.83
CA PHE A 12 13.24 32.00 26.43
C PHE A 12 12.14 31.92 25.38
N VAL A 13 12.51 32.13 24.11
CA VAL A 13 11.82 31.54 22.98
C VAL A 13 12.02 30.05 23.17
N GLY A 14 11.13 29.46 23.98
CA GLY A 14 10.97 28.02 24.07
C GLY A 14 10.84 27.53 22.66
N CYS A 15 11.85 26.78 22.21
CA CYS A 15 11.75 25.97 21.03
C CYS A 15 10.58 25.02 21.32
N ASN A 16 9.39 25.36 20.83
CA ASN A 16 8.27 24.44 20.72
C ASN A 16 8.76 23.37 19.75
N SER A 17 9.49 22.40 20.29
CA SER A 17 9.58 21.07 19.72
C SER A 17 8.15 20.56 19.71
N LYS A 18 7.44 20.88 18.62
CA LYS A 18 6.39 20.00 18.14
C LYS A 18 7.05 18.63 18.14
N LYS A 19 6.65 17.79 19.10
CA LYS A 19 6.86 16.36 18.97
C LYS A 19 6.32 16.03 17.60
N ASP A 20 7.21 15.76 16.65
CA ASP A 20 6.86 14.93 15.52
C ASP A 20 6.27 13.68 16.16
N SER A 21 4.94 13.60 16.15
CA SER A 21 4.23 12.37 16.38
C SER A 21 4.76 11.45 15.28
N ASN A 22 5.78 10.68 15.62
CA ASN A 22 6.32 9.62 14.81
C ASN A 22 5.18 8.59 14.76
N VAL A 23 4.21 8.83 13.88
CA VAL A 23 3.11 7.90 13.64
C VAL A 23 3.80 6.66 13.12
N ASP A 24 3.76 5.58 13.90
CA ASP A 24 4.37 4.32 13.49
C ASP A 24 3.63 3.86 12.23
N TYR A 25 4.36 3.74 11.11
CA TYR A 25 3.81 3.29 9.83
C TYR A 25 3.10 1.93 9.96
N LYS A 26 3.49 1.12 10.95
CA LYS A 26 2.84 -0.14 11.30
C LYS A 26 1.40 0.07 11.77
N ASP A 27 1.16 1.06 12.62
CA ASP A 27 -0.18 1.37 13.12
C ASP A 27 -1.08 1.84 11.96
N GLU A 28 -0.56 2.68 11.05
CA GLU A 28 -1.32 3.11 9.87
C GLU A 28 -1.70 1.96 8.94
N LEU A 29 -0.77 1.02 8.73
CA LEU A 29 -1.00 -0.20 7.94
C LEU A 29 -1.98 -1.14 8.64
N ALA A 30 -1.84 -1.36 9.94
CA ALA A 30 -2.76 -2.19 10.74
C ALA A 30 -4.20 -1.66 10.72
N MET A 31 -4.38 -0.33 10.59
CA MET A 31 -5.69 0.28 10.41
C MET A 31 -6.32 0.02 9.02
N GLN A 32 -5.56 -0.47 8.03
CA GLN A 32 -6.05 -0.77 6.68
C GLN A 32 -6.60 -2.19 6.51
N LYS A 33 -7.50 -2.62 7.39
CA LYS A 33 -8.14 -3.96 7.35
C LYS A 33 -8.78 -4.35 6.01
N TRP A 34 -9.12 -3.38 5.17
CA TRP A 34 -9.70 -3.63 3.84
C TRP A 34 -8.73 -4.31 2.87
N ALA A 35 -7.42 -4.09 3.04
CA ALA A 35 -6.43 -4.67 2.15
C ALA A 35 -6.12 -6.11 2.54
N PHE A 36 -5.99 -6.37 3.84
CA PHE A 36 -5.47 -7.62 4.37
C PHE A 36 -6.54 -8.69 4.58
N ASP A 37 -6.14 -9.95 4.42
CA ASP A 37 -6.98 -11.15 4.54
C ASP A 37 -8.26 -11.16 3.72
N THR A 38 -8.33 -10.24 2.76
CA THR A 38 -9.47 -10.05 1.89
C THR A 38 -9.13 -10.62 0.52
N ARG A 39 -10.06 -11.37 -0.07
CA ARG A 39 -9.92 -11.93 -1.41
C ARG A 39 -10.56 -11.00 -2.42
N TYR A 40 -9.81 -10.66 -3.46
CA TYR A 40 -10.28 -9.86 -4.57
C TYR A 40 -10.19 -10.66 -5.87
N VAL A 41 -11.16 -10.55 -6.75
CA VAL A 41 -11.24 -11.30 -8.01
C VAL A 41 -11.49 -10.35 -9.17
N LYS A 42 -10.78 -10.59 -10.26
CA LYS A 42 -10.96 -9.95 -11.55
C LYS A 42 -11.32 -11.02 -12.56
N THR A 43 -12.53 -10.97 -13.10
CA THR A 43 -12.93 -11.80 -14.24
C THR A 43 -12.15 -11.36 -15.47
N ILE A 44 -11.52 -12.30 -16.17
CA ILE A 44 -10.81 -12.06 -17.42
C ILE A 44 -11.71 -12.42 -18.60
N ASP A 45 -12.35 -13.59 -18.53
CA ASP A 45 -13.38 -14.06 -19.46
C ASP A 45 -14.35 -15.02 -18.75
N ASP A 46 -15.28 -15.63 -19.48
CA ASP A 46 -16.32 -16.52 -18.94
C ASP A 46 -15.77 -17.76 -18.21
N ASN A 47 -14.53 -18.16 -18.50
CA ASN A 47 -13.90 -19.37 -17.99
C ASN A 47 -12.59 -19.10 -17.24
N SER A 48 -12.20 -17.85 -17.08
CA SER A 48 -10.96 -17.49 -16.41
C SER A 48 -11.06 -16.22 -15.55
N TRP A 49 -10.41 -16.28 -14.38
CA TRP A 49 -10.34 -15.16 -13.47
C TRP A 49 -9.00 -15.13 -12.75
N GLU A 50 -8.62 -13.94 -12.31
CA GLU A 50 -7.45 -13.71 -11.49
C GLU A 50 -7.88 -13.31 -10.09
N GLN A 51 -7.34 -14.03 -9.11
CA GLN A 51 -7.56 -13.77 -7.70
C GLN A 51 -6.31 -13.09 -7.13
N PHE A 52 -6.54 -12.07 -6.31
CA PHE A 52 -5.53 -11.39 -5.52
C PHE A 52 -5.85 -11.53 -4.03
N LYS A 53 -4.82 -11.83 -3.24
CA LYS A 53 -4.89 -11.79 -1.77
C LYS A 53 -3.57 -11.24 -1.22
N ILE A 54 -3.66 -10.46 -0.15
CA ILE A 54 -2.51 -10.06 0.64
C ILE A 54 -2.69 -10.44 2.11
N GLY A 55 -1.64 -11.02 2.69
CA GLY A 55 -1.54 -11.31 4.12
C GLY A 55 -0.42 -10.51 4.77
N GLU A 56 -0.63 -10.08 6.00
CA GLU A 56 0.44 -9.53 6.84
C GLU A 56 1.33 -10.66 7.37
N LEU A 57 2.60 -10.33 7.59
CA LEU A 57 3.58 -11.15 8.28
C LEU A 57 4.35 -10.26 9.26
N ASN A 58 4.87 -10.87 10.33
CA ASN A 58 5.75 -10.21 11.29
C ASN A 58 5.15 -8.89 11.85
N ASN A 59 3.83 -8.87 12.12
CA ASN A 59 3.14 -7.70 12.66
C ASN A 59 3.27 -6.48 11.72
N TYR A 60 2.83 -6.65 10.47
CA TYR A 60 2.87 -5.62 9.41
C TYR A 60 4.28 -5.15 9.02
N GLU A 61 5.33 -5.90 9.34
CA GLU A 61 6.69 -5.64 8.86
C GLU A 61 6.96 -6.23 7.49
N ASP A 62 6.30 -7.35 7.17
CA ASP A 62 6.43 -8.08 5.92
C ASP A 62 5.04 -8.43 5.38
N PHE A 63 4.96 -8.66 4.09
CA PHE A 63 3.69 -8.98 3.43
C PHE A 63 3.87 -10.11 2.44
N LYS A 64 2.89 -11.01 2.42
CA LYS A 64 2.74 -12.06 1.41
C LYS A 64 1.65 -11.65 0.44
N ILE A 65 2.01 -11.49 -0.83
CA ILE A 65 1.10 -11.15 -1.92
C ILE A 65 0.92 -12.39 -2.78
N ASP A 66 -0.30 -12.85 -2.92
CA ASP A 66 -0.68 -14.01 -3.73
C ASP A 66 -1.53 -13.56 -4.92
N PHE A 67 -1.03 -13.84 -6.13
CA PHE A 67 -1.82 -13.83 -7.37
C PHE A 67 -2.13 -15.27 -7.75
N THR A 68 -3.38 -15.56 -8.09
CA THR A 68 -3.81 -16.89 -8.53
C THR A 68 -4.65 -16.75 -9.78
N PHE A 69 -4.10 -17.20 -10.91
CA PHE A 69 -4.84 -17.32 -12.17
C PHE A 69 -5.59 -18.65 -12.18
N ILE A 70 -6.89 -18.61 -12.44
CA ILE A 70 -7.75 -19.79 -12.44
C ILE A 70 -8.41 -19.87 -13.81
N SER A 71 -8.18 -20.98 -14.51
CA SER A 71 -8.91 -21.37 -15.70
C SER A 71 -9.32 -22.84 -15.64
N THR A 72 -10.15 -23.28 -16.59
CA THR A 72 -10.55 -24.70 -16.71
C THR A 72 -9.32 -25.60 -16.79
N GLY A 73 -9.04 -26.32 -15.70
CA GLY A 73 -8.08 -27.43 -15.69
C GLY A 73 -6.96 -27.36 -14.65
N LYS A 74 -6.61 -26.20 -14.07
CA LYS A 74 -5.75 -26.05 -12.86
C LYS A 74 -5.48 -24.57 -12.50
N PRO A 75 -5.40 -24.22 -11.20
CA PRO A 75 -4.92 -22.90 -10.76
C PRO A 75 -3.40 -22.76 -10.94
N GLN A 76 -2.95 -21.56 -11.27
CA GLN A 76 -1.55 -21.16 -11.35
C GLN A 76 -1.31 -20.01 -10.38
N ASN A 77 -0.33 -20.16 -9.49
CA ASN A 77 -0.09 -19.22 -8.38
C ASN A 77 1.25 -18.51 -8.56
N CYS A 78 1.27 -17.21 -8.29
CA CYS A 78 2.48 -16.44 -8.03
C CYS A 78 2.42 -15.84 -6.62
N THR A 79 3.39 -16.21 -5.78
CA THR A 79 3.55 -15.66 -4.43
C THR A 79 4.77 -14.75 -4.38
N LEU A 80 4.58 -13.52 -3.92
CA LEU A 80 5.62 -12.52 -3.72
C LEU A 80 5.69 -12.12 -2.25
N TYR A 81 6.90 -12.03 -1.71
CA TYR A 81 7.14 -11.42 -0.40
C TYR A 81 7.61 -10.00 -0.58
N SER A 82 7.10 -9.07 0.22
CA SER A 82 7.34 -7.64 0.03
C SER A 82 7.39 -6.87 1.34
N LYS A 83 7.98 -5.67 1.27
CA LYS A 83 7.78 -4.60 2.24
C LYS A 83 6.69 -3.65 1.74
N GLY A 84 5.90 -3.10 2.65
CA GLY A 84 4.76 -2.24 2.34
C GLY A 84 4.84 -0.89 3.04
N ILE A 85 4.30 0.15 2.41
CA ILE A 85 4.12 1.47 3.01
C ILE A 85 2.71 1.99 2.72
N PHE A 86 2.05 2.54 3.74
CA PHE A 86 0.81 3.27 3.53
C PHE A 86 1.17 4.64 2.95
N LEU A 87 0.64 4.94 1.77
CA LEU A 87 0.83 6.25 1.15
C LEU A 87 -0.27 7.17 1.68
N ASN A 88 0.00 7.78 2.83
CA ASN A 88 -0.82 8.88 3.31
C ASN A 88 -0.70 10.03 2.29
N SER A 89 -1.82 10.64 1.93
CA SER A 89 -1.89 11.71 0.94
C SER A 89 -1.28 13.01 1.47
N ALA A 90 0.02 13.01 1.78
CA ALA A 90 0.81 14.19 2.14
C ALA A 90 1.24 14.98 0.88
N ILE A 91 0.98 14.44 -0.32
CA ILE A 91 1.13 15.17 -1.58
C ILE A 91 -0.11 16.05 -1.76
N HIS A 92 -0.04 17.27 -1.21
CA HIS A 92 -1.08 18.30 -1.23
C HIS A 92 -1.46 18.82 -2.63
N THR A 93 -0.90 18.28 -3.72
CA THR A 93 -0.93 18.94 -5.02
C THR A 93 -2.08 18.62 -5.95
N GLN A 94 -2.96 17.63 -5.69
CA GLN A 94 -4.11 17.39 -6.60
C GLN A 94 -5.36 16.92 -5.86
N LYS A 95 -6.51 17.55 -6.16
CA LYS A 95 -7.85 17.24 -5.60
C LYS A 95 -8.25 15.76 -5.73
N GLU A 96 -7.66 15.01 -6.66
CA GLU A 96 -7.93 13.58 -6.89
C GLU A 96 -7.34 12.65 -5.82
N VAL A 97 -6.26 13.05 -5.14
CA VAL A 97 -5.55 12.19 -4.17
C VAL A 97 -6.31 12.07 -2.85
N LYS A 98 -7.16 13.05 -2.49
CA LYS A 98 -7.90 13.05 -1.21
C LYS A 98 -8.94 11.93 -1.09
N ASN A 99 -9.35 11.32 -2.20
CA ASN A 99 -10.44 10.35 -2.23
C ASN A 99 -10.00 8.90 -2.42
N LYS A 100 -8.69 8.62 -2.46
CA LYS A 100 -8.17 7.26 -2.60
C LYS A 100 -7.25 6.94 -1.42
N LYS A 101 -7.34 5.71 -0.92
CA LYS A 101 -6.34 5.11 -0.03
C LYS A 101 -5.37 4.32 -0.88
N LYS A 102 -4.07 4.45 -0.62
CA LYS A 102 -3.04 3.76 -1.40
C LYS A 102 -2.06 3.04 -0.46
N ILE A 103 -1.74 1.79 -0.80
CA ILE A 103 -0.66 1.04 -0.17
C ILE A 103 0.31 0.62 -1.26
N LEU A 104 1.59 0.93 -1.11
CA LEU A 104 2.62 0.55 -2.05
C LEU A 104 3.44 -0.59 -1.46
N PHE A 105 3.62 -1.63 -2.24
CA PHE A 105 4.45 -2.79 -1.93
C PHE A 105 5.64 -2.87 -2.86
N ARG A 106 6.77 -3.33 -2.31
CA ARG A 106 8.00 -3.58 -3.07
C ARG A 106 8.40 -5.05 -2.89
N PRO A 107 8.19 -5.91 -3.91
CA PRO A 107 8.59 -7.31 -3.85
C PRO A 107 10.10 -7.48 -3.66
N ASN A 108 10.50 -8.39 -2.79
CA ASN A 108 11.90 -8.66 -2.46
C ASN A 108 12.63 -9.34 -3.63
N VAL A 109 11.93 -10.21 -4.36
CA VAL A 109 12.47 -10.97 -5.51
C VAL A 109 12.57 -10.15 -6.79
N ILE A 110 11.87 -9.00 -6.85
CA ILE A 110 11.88 -8.09 -8.01
C ILE A 110 11.92 -6.63 -7.50
N PRO A 111 13.03 -6.18 -6.89
CA PRO A 111 13.05 -4.87 -6.22
C PRO A 111 12.85 -3.66 -7.15
N SER A 112 12.94 -3.86 -8.46
CA SER A 112 12.69 -2.86 -9.50
C SER A 112 11.21 -2.56 -9.72
N ILE A 113 10.30 -3.46 -9.33
CA ILE A 113 8.86 -3.22 -9.46
C ILE A 113 8.23 -2.76 -8.16
N THR A 114 7.12 -2.04 -8.28
CA THR A 114 6.20 -1.75 -7.20
C THR A 114 4.82 -2.28 -7.53
N ILE A 115 4.07 -2.66 -6.50
CA ILE A 115 2.67 -3.06 -6.59
C ILE A 115 1.88 -2.10 -5.72
N THR A 116 0.98 -1.32 -6.31
CA THR A 116 0.17 -0.35 -5.59
C THR A 116 -1.27 -0.83 -5.52
N LEU A 117 -1.81 -0.94 -4.31
CA LEU A 117 -3.23 -1.19 -4.06
C LEU A 117 -3.91 0.16 -3.86
N ILE A 118 -5.00 0.38 -4.59
CA ILE A 118 -5.72 1.63 -4.59
C ILE A 118 -7.19 1.34 -4.29
N GLN A 119 -7.71 1.87 -3.18
CA GLN A 119 -9.13 1.80 -2.86
C GLN A 119 -9.74 3.21 -2.91
N ALA A 120 -10.78 3.39 -3.72
CA ALA A 120 -11.57 4.62 -3.68
C ALA A 120 -12.39 4.69 -2.38
N LYS A 121 -12.47 5.86 -1.75
CA LYS A 121 -13.28 6.05 -0.53
C LYS A 121 -14.76 5.75 -0.75
N THR A 122 -15.25 5.97 -1.97
CA THR A 122 -16.65 5.82 -2.37
C THR A 122 -17.01 4.39 -2.77
N ASN A 123 -16.05 3.62 -3.30
CA ASN A 123 -16.25 2.22 -3.68
C ASN A 123 -15.30 1.33 -2.89
N LYS A 124 -15.79 0.81 -1.77
CA LYS A 124 -15.01 -0.05 -0.86
C LYS A 124 -15.00 -1.52 -1.29
N ASN A 125 -15.82 -1.89 -2.27
CA ASN A 125 -15.97 -3.27 -2.73
C ASN A 125 -14.99 -3.60 -3.87
N THR A 126 -14.14 -2.66 -4.27
CA THR A 126 -13.16 -2.87 -5.33
C THR A 126 -11.82 -2.31 -4.93
N ILE A 127 -10.77 -2.92 -5.45
CA ILE A 127 -9.41 -2.37 -5.42
C ILE A 127 -8.87 -2.28 -6.84
N GLU A 128 -8.09 -1.25 -7.11
CA GLU A 128 -7.30 -1.11 -8.32
C GLU A 128 -5.86 -1.51 -7.98
N ILE A 129 -5.29 -2.42 -8.77
CA ILE A 129 -3.92 -2.91 -8.64
C ILE A 129 -3.10 -2.34 -9.80
N GLU A 130 -2.02 -1.66 -9.45
CA GLU A 130 -1.05 -1.10 -10.39
C GLU A 130 0.33 -1.69 -10.12
N ILE A 131 0.85 -2.45 -11.06
CA ILE A 131 2.20 -3.02 -11.11
C ILE A 131 3.01 -2.17 -12.08
N SER A 132 4.12 -1.60 -11.62
CA SER A 132 4.89 -0.58 -12.34
C SER A 132 5.55 -1.09 -13.63
N ASP A 133 5.95 -2.36 -13.66
CA ASP A 133 6.50 -3.04 -14.83
C ASP A 133 5.89 -4.43 -14.97
N MET A 134 4.88 -4.53 -15.83
CA MET A 134 4.19 -5.79 -16.11
C MET A 134 5.09 -6.79 -16.84
N GLN A 135 6.05 -6.33 -17.64
CA GLN A 135 6.92 -7.22 -18.39
C GLN A 135 7.89 -7.94 -17.45
N GLU A 136 8.45 -7.22 -16.49
CA GLU A 136 9.31 -7.83 -15.47
C GLU A 136 8.51 -8.73 -14.51
N PHE A 137 7.31 -8.29 -14.12
CA PHE A 137 6.41 -9.09 -13.31
C PHE A 137 6.06 -10.44 -13.96
N THR A 138 5.64 -10.46 -15.24
CA THR A 138 5.27 -11.72 -15.90
C THR A 138 6.47 -12.62 -16.22
N LYS A 139 7.70 -12.09 -16.27
CA LYS A 139 8.90 -12.94 -16.35
C LYS A 139 9.05 -13.83 -15.11
N ILE A 140 8.61 -13.36 -13.95
CA ILE A 140 8.74 -14.08 -12.67
C ILE A 140 7.46 -14.84 -12.33
N CYS A 141 6.30 -14.19 -12.47
CA CYS A 141 5.01 -14.82 -12.17
C CYS A 141 4.46 -15.68 -13.31
N GLY A 142 4.97 -15.54 -14.53
CA GLY A 142 4.46 -16.20 -15.72
C GLY A 142 3.44 -15.34 -16.49
N ASN A 143 3.36 -15.58 -17.80
CA ASN A 143 2.51 -14.80 -18.72
C ASN A 143 1.01 -14.97 -18.47
N VAL A 144 0.59 -15.96 -17.69
CA VAL A 144 -0.82 -16.16 -17.33
C VAL A 144 -1.36 -15.03 -16.45
N HIS A 145 -0.47 -14.27 -15.79
CA HIS A 145 -0.79 -13.10 -14.98
C HIS A 145 -0.63 -11.78 -15.75
N ASN A 146 -0.71 -11.80 -17.09
CA ASN A 146 -0.65 -10.57 -17.91
C ASN A 146 -1.79 -9.57 -17.61
N ASN A 147 -2.84 -10.02 -16.94
CA ASN A 147 -3.99 -9.23 -16.52
C ASN A 147 -3.93 -8.81 -15.04
N ALA A 148 -2.80 -8.98 -14.35
CA ALA A 148 -2.67 -8.66 -12.93
C ALA A 148 -2.90 -7.17 -12.61
N ASN A 149 -2.74 -6.29 -13.62
CA ASN A 149 -3.12 -4.88 -13.52
C ASN A 149 -4.62 -4.67 -13.76
N GLY A 150 -5.22 -3.82 -12.93
CA GLY A 150 -6.58 -3.33 -13.12
C GLY A 150 -7.45 -3.46 -11.88
N VAL A 151 -8.77 -3.43 -12.10
CA VAL A 151 -9.75 -3.41 -11.02
C VAL A 151 -10.18 -4.82 -10.66
N TYR A 152 -10.13 -5.12 -9.36
CA TYR A 152 -10.63 -6.35 -8.76
C TYR A 152 -11.82 -6.04 -7.86
N ALA A 153 -12.82 -6.90 -7.88
CA ALA A 153 -13.97 -6.84 -7.00
C ALA A 153 -13.74 -7.72 -5.76
N LEU A 154 -14.33 -7.33 -4.64
CA LEU A 154 -14.36 -8.12 -3.43
C LEU A 154 -15.06 -9.45 -3.74
N SER A 155 -14.39 -10.56 -3.44
CA SER A 155 -15.02 -11.89 -3.44
C SER A 155 -15.63 -12.12 -2.07
N GLU A 156 -16.91 -12.49 -2.04
CA GLU A 156 -17.56 -13.05 -0.86
C GLU A 156 -16.85 -14.33 -0.38
#